data_AF-A0A5P8K642-F1
#
_entry.id   AF-A0A5P8K642-F1
#
_cell.length_a   1.000
_cell.length_b   1.000
_cell.length_c   1.000
_cell.angle_alpha   90.00
_cell.angle_beta   90.00
_cell.angle_gamma   90.00
#
_symmetry.space_group_name_H-M   'P 1'
#
loop_
_entity.id
_entity.type
_entity.pdbx_description
1 polymer ?
#
loop_
_entity_poly.entity_id
_entity_poly.type
_entity_poly.pdbx_seq_one_letter_code
_entity_poly.pdbx_strand_id
1 'polypeptide(L)' 'MSKGTVTLVVTEGSCFGYNGRTYTEGDSIDIPAEHVGAWLERALVERPERDNDEGQTPGTEQA' A
#
# COMPACT_ATOMS: atom_id res chain seq x y z
N MET A 1 -19.41 20.10 2.99
CA MET A 1 -18.88 18.83 3.54
C MET A 1 -17.36 18.97 3.56
N SER A 2 -16.71 18.83 4.71
CA SER A 2 -15.25 18.93 4.77
C SER A 2 -14.64 17.74 4.05
N LYS A 3 -13.92 18.00 2.95
CA LYS A 3 -13.14 16.99 2.23
C LYS A 3 -12.00 16.57 3.16
N GLY A 4 -12.08 15.37 3.73
CA GLY A 4 -11.00 14.83 4.55
C GLY A 4 -9.72 14.66 3.72
N THR A 5 -8.57 14.76 4.37
CA THR A 5 -7.26 14.48 3.77
C THR A 5 -6.63 13.24 4.40
N VAL A 6 -5.80 12.56 3.63
CA VAL A 6 -4.95 11.45 4.07
C VAL A 6 -3.51 11.89 3.89
N THR A 7 -2.70 11.73 4.93
CA THR A 7 -1.27 11.97 4.85
C THR A 7 -0.57 10.71 4.38
N LEU A 8 0.16 10.82 3.27
CA LEU A 8 1.06 9.79 2.73
C LEU A 8 2.49 10.15 3.08
N VAL A 9 3.25 9.17 3.58
CA VAL A 9 4.68 9.29 3.86
C VAL A 9 5.41 8.39 2.89
N VAL A 10 6.38 8.94 2.16
CA VAL A 10 7.19 8.17 1.20
C VAL A 10 8.33 7.50 1.96
N THR A 11 8.32 6.18 1.98
CA THR A 11 9.33 5.35 2.64
C THR A 11 10.56 5.12 1.76
N GLU A 12 11.62 4.63 2.39
CA GLU A 12 12.89 4.33 1.72
C GLU A 12 12.71 3.41 0.50
N GLY A 13 13.44 3.74 -0.57
CA GLY A 13 13.39 3.00 -1.84
C GLY A 13 12.11 3.21 -2.67
N SER A 14 11.18 4.07 -2.22
CA SER A 14 9.94 4.36 -2.93
C SER A 14 9.95 5.77 -3.55
N CYS A 15 9.19 5.94 -4.62
CA CYS A 15 8.89 7.25 -5.20
C CYS A 15 7.40 7.31 -5.55
N PHE A 16 6.83 8.50 -5.44
CA PHE A 16 5.40 8.68 -5.58
C PHE A 16 5.07 9.91 -6.40
N GLY A 17 4.29 9.73 -7.47
CA GLY A 17 3.87 10.82 -8.37
C GLY A 17 2.46 11.30 -8.06
N TYR A 18 2.28 12.59 -7.78
CA TYR A 18 0.97 13.18 -7.61
C TYR A 18 0.92 14.64 -8.07
N ASN A 19 -0.13 14.98 -8.83
CA ASN A 19 -0.38 16.32 -9.36
C ASN A 19 0.82 16.93 -10.12
N GLY A 20 1.50 16.11 -10.93
CA GLY A 20 2.66 16.54 -11.72
C GLY A 20 3.96 16.70 -10.92
N ARG A 21 3.97 16.33 -9.64
CA ARG A 21 5.15 16.36 -8.78
C ARG A 21 5.53 14.94 -8.34
N THR A 22 6.82 14.69 -8.26
CA THR A 22 7.39 13.46 -7.69
C THR A 22 7.85 13.73 -6.27
N TYR A 23 7.45 12.84 -5.36
CA TYR A 23 7.82 12.81 -3.96
C TYR A 23 8.75 11.62 -3.73
N THR A 24 9.77 11.81 -2.90
CA THR A 24 10.83 10.85 -2.61
C THR A 24 10.91 10.56 -1.13
N GLU A 25 11.75 9.61 -0.73
CA GLU A 25 11.97 9.23 0.67
C GLU A 25 12.02 10.43 1.62
N GLY A 26 11.25 10.34 2.72
CA GLY A 26 11.16 11.38 3.74
C GLY A 26 10.12 12.47 3.44
N ASP A 27 9.61 12.55 2.21
CA ASP A 27 8.52 13.45 1.89
C ASP A 27 7.20 12.98 2.53
N SER A 28 6.39 13.96 2.94
CA SER A 28 5.03 13.75 3.40
C SER A 28 4.08 14.62 2.58
N ILE A 29 2.93 14.07 2.21
CA ILE A 29 1.93 14.76 1.40
C ILE A 29 0.52 14.51 1.89
N ASP A 30 -0.26 15.58 2.04
CA ASP A 30 -1.70 15.51 2.28
C ASP A 30 -2.47 15.46 0.98
N ILE A 31 -3.22 14.37 0.79
CA ILE A 31 -4.01 14.10 -0.41
C ILE A 31 -5.50 14.09 -0.03
N PRO A 32 -6.39 14.72 -0.81
CA PRO A 32 -7.82 14.58 -0.62
C PRO A 32 -8.23 13.09 -0.62
N ALA A 33 -9.00 12.68 0.39
CA ALA A 33 -9.39 11.28 0.55
C ALA A 33 -10.11 10.69 -0.69
N GLU A 34 -10.83 11.54 -1.44
CA GLU A 34 -11.50 11.16 -2.69
C GLU A 34 -10.52 10.73 -3.80
N HIS A 35 -9.29 11.25 -3.81
CA HIS A 35 -8.26 10.87 -4.78
C HIS A 35 -7.56 9.56 -4.40
N VAL A 36 -7.46 9.28 -3.09
CA VAL A 36 -6.84 8.04 -2.59
C VAL A 36 -7.72 6.82 -2.82
N GLY A 37 -9.05 6.98 -2.77
CA GLY A 37 -9.99 5.88 -3.01
C GLY A 37 -9.72 5.13 -4.31
N ALA A 38 -9.53 5.86 -5.41
CA ALA A 38 -9.25 5.27 -6.72
C ALA A 38 -7.92 4.50 -6.80
N TRP A 39 -6.91 4.90 -6.01
CA TRP A 39 -5.64 4.16 -5.93
C TRP A 39 -5.75 2.92 -5.07
N LEU A 40 -6.45 2.99 -3.93
CA LEU A 40 -6.67 1.82 -3.08
C LEU A 40 -7.48 0.76 -3.80
N GLU A 41 -8.50 1.14 -4.59
CA GLU A 41 -9.27 0.20 -5.39
C GLU A 41 -8.39 -0.51 -6.44
N ARG A 42 -7.40 0.19 -7.03
CA ARG A 42 -6.45 -0.43 -7.97
C ARG A 42 -5.41 -1.30 -7.26
N ALA A 43 -4.86 -0.84 -6.14
CA ALA A 43 -3.88 -1.58 -5.35
C ALA A 43 -4.48 -2.85 -4.71
N LEU A 44 -5.78 -2.86 -4.41
CA LEU A 44 -6.49 -4.05 -3.94
C LEU A 44 -6.63 -5.12 -5.05
N VAL A 45 -6.67 -4.70 -6.32
CA VAL A 45 -6.66 -5.62 -7.48
C VAL A 45 -5.25 -6.14 -7.75
N GLU A 46 -4.21 -5.34 -7.46
CA GLU A 46 -2.80 -5.70 -7.59
C GLU A 46 -2.19 -6.31 -6.32
N ARG A 47 -2.93 -7.15 -5.57
CA ARG A 47 -2.24 -8.15 -4.73
C ARG A 47 -1.67 -9.20 -5.68
N PRO A 48 -0.35 -9.24 -5.97
CA PRO A 48 0.22 -10.49 -6.46
C PRO A 48 -0.05 -11.53 -5.37
N GLU A 49 -0.72 -12.61 -5.74
CA GLU A 49 -0.72 -13.84 -4.97
C GLU A 49 0.74 -14.29 -4.80
N ARG A 50 1.42 -13.82 -3.75
CA ARG A 50 2.67 -14.45 -3.31
C ARG A 50 2.72 -14.57 -1.80
N ASP A 51 2.88 -15.85 -1.44
CA ASP A 51 3.58 -16.36 -0.28
C ASP A 51 2.94 -16.09 1.10
N ASN A 52 1.82 -16.76 1.34
CA ASN A 52 1.57 -17.38 2.65
C ASN A 52 1.60 -18.90 2.46
N ASP A 53 2.78 -19.47 2.25
CA ASP A 53 3.08 -20.85 2.65
C ASP A 53 4.52 -20.91 3.18
N GLU A 54 4.83 -20.02 4.13
CA GLU A 54 5.90 -20.32 5.09
C GLU A 54 5.26 -21.09 6.25
N GLY A 55 5.62 -22.36 6.33
CA GLY A 55 4.94 -23.34 7.15
C GLY A 55 4.96 -23.08 8.65
N GLN A 56 3.94 -23.65 9.30
CA GLN A 56 4.05 -24.21 10.64
C GLN A 56 3.06 -25.38 10.78
N THR A 57 3.63 -26.58 10.87
CA THR A 57 2.98 -27.89 11.06
C THR A 57 2.35 -28.05 12.45
N PRO A 58 1.34 -28.93 12.60
CA PRO A 58 1.56 -30.06 13.52
C PRO A 58 0.91 -31.39 13.04
N GLY A 59 1.72 -32.47 13.10
CA GLY A 59 1.27 -33.84 13.33
C GLY A 59 0.47 -34.55 12.23
N THR A 60 1.10 -35.50 11.53
CA THR A 60 0.47 -36.79 11.23
C THR A 60 1.53 -37.87 11.23
N GLU A 61 1.17 -38.94 11.92
CA GLU A 61 1.90 -40.13 12.33
C GLU A 61 2.62 -40.86 11.20
N GLN A 62 3.70 -41.55 11.59
CA GLN A 62 4.36 -42.59 10.80
C GLN A 62 3.35 -43.67 10.36
N ALA A 63 3.41 -44.06 9.09
CA ALA A 63 3.11 -45.42 8.62
C ALA A 63 3.80 -45.67 7.28
#